data_AF-A0A7X9HEC3-F1
#
_entry.id   AF-A0A7X9HEC3-F1
#
_cell.length_a   1.000
_cell.length_b   1.000
_cell.length_c   1.000
_cell.angle_alpha   90.00
_cell.angle_beta   90.00
_cell.angle_gamma   90.00
#
_symmetry.space_group_name_H-M   'P 1'
#
loop_
_entity.id
_entity.type
_entity.pdbx_description
1 polymer ?
#
loop_
_entity_poly.entity_id
_entity_poly.type
_entity_poly.pdbx_seq_one_letter_code
_entity_poly.pdbx_strand_id
1 'polypeptide(L)'
;MMDDNGYPTEEELKKIQTWNVNSLEEYHKFMAYIHSLWHWPEYFRHDGDTYTLSTGGWSGNEDIIIAMASNAVFWIIYWEKSERGGLHVFSPMKHDAI
;
A
#
# COMPACT_ATOMS: atom_id res chain seq x y z
N MET A 1 9.25 10.01 -6.44
CA MET A 1 10.69 10.30 -6.41
C MET A 1 11.24 9.87 -5.05
N MET A 2 12.46 9.33 -5.00
CA MET A 2 13.13 9.03 -3.73
C MET A 2 14.08 10.17 -3.36
N ASP A 3 14.36 10.33 -2.07
CA ASP A 3 15.37 11.26 -1.57
C ASP A 3 16.81 10.76 -1.83
N ASP A 4 17.80 11.54 -1.40
CA ASP A 4 19.23 11.22 -1.57
C ASP A 4 19.66 9.92 -0.88
N ASN A 5 18.86 9.39 0.05
CA ASN A 5 19.10 8.14 0.78
C ASN A 5 18.27 6.96 0.25
N GLY A 6 17.48 7.16 -0.81
CA GLY A 6 16.61 6.13 -1.38
C GLY A 6 15.30 5.92 -0.61
N TYR A 7 14.90 6.88 0.24
CA TYR A 7 13.63 6.86 0.95
C TYR A 7 12.53 7.58 0.16
N PRO A 8 11.25 7.22 0.34
CA PRO A 8 10.15 8.00 -0.20
C PRO A 8 10.20 9.44 0.33
N THR A 9 10.09 10.44 -0.56
CA THR A 9 10.05 11.83 -0.11
C THR A 9 8.73 12.14 0.61
N GLU A 10 8.72 13.21 1.42
CA GLU A 10 7.50 13.70 2.05
C GLU A 10 6.37 13.98 1.04
N GLU A 11 6.73 14.43 -0.17
CA GLU A 11 5.77 14.68 -1.25
C GLU A 11 5.10 13.38 -1.73
N GLU A 12 5.86 12.29 -1.88
CA GLU A 12 5.29 10.99 -2.25
C GLU A 12 4.41 10.45 -1.13
N LEU A 13 4.86 10.53 0.12
CA LEU A 13 4.06 10.12 1.28
C LEU A 13 2.76 10.93 1.36
N LYS A 14 2.83 12.24 1.12
CA LYS A 14 1.64 13.10 1.11
C LYS A 14 0.66 12.70 0.01
N LYS A 15 1.18 12.38 -1.18
CA LYS A 15 0.37 11.91 -2.30
C LYS A 15 -0.32 10.59 -1.98
N ILE A 16 0.33 9.67 -1.28
CA ILE A 16 -0.28 8.41 -0.81
C ILE A 16 -1.45 8.70 0.15
N GLN A 17 -1.23 9.59 1.13
CA GLN A 17 -2.24 9.96 2.13
C GLN A 17 -3.50 10.55 1.53
N THR A 18 -3.37 11.32 0.44
CA THR A 18 -4.49 12.06 -0.17
C THR A 18 -5.02 11.43 -1.45
N TRP A 19 -4.51 10.26 -1.88
CA TRP A 19 -4.96 9.61 -3.12
C TRP A 19 -6.44 9.23 -3.03
N ASN A 20 -7.23 9.61 -4.02
CA ASN A 20 -8.66 9.31 -4.05
C ASN A 20 -8.93 7.90 -4.63
N VAL A 21 -9.08 6.90 -3.76
CA VAL A 21 -9.36 5.51 -4.18
C VAL A 21 -10.87 5.27 -4.20
N ASN A 22 -11.52 5.65 -5.30
CA ASN A 22 -12.99 5.64 -5.44
C ASN A 22 -13.53 4.52 -6.37
N SER A 23 -12.65 3.68 -6.91
CA SER A 23 -12.99 2.59 -7.83
C SER A 23 -11.93 1.50 -7.78
N LEU A 24 -12.25 0.33 -8.33
CA LEU A 24 -11.29 -0.77 -8.47
C LEU A 24 -10.11 -0.40 -9.39
N GLU A 25 -10.37 0.37 -10.45
CA GLU A 25 -9.31 0.88 -11.33
C GLU A 25 -8.34 1.79 -10.57
N GLU A 26 -8.86 2.74 -9.77
CA GLU A 26 -8.04 3.62 -8.94
C GLU A 26 -7.31 2.85 -7.84
N TYR A 27 -7.90 1.78 -7.30
CA TYR A 27 -7.21 0.88 -6.38
C TYR A 27 -5.97 0.26 -7.03
N HIS A 28 -6.08 -0.29 -8.24
CA HIS A 28 -4.93 -0.86 -8.94
C HIS A 28 -3.87 0.20 -9.28
N LYS A 29 -4.27 1.42 -9.70
CA LYS A 29 -3.33 2.52 -9.93
C LYS A 29 -2.61 2.92 -8.65
N PHE A 30 -3.34 3.01 -7.55
CA PHE A 30 -2.78 3.29 -6.23
C PHE A 30 -1.76 2.22 -5.85
N MET A 31 -2.11 0.94 -5.92
CA MET A 31 -1.20 -0.16 -5.58
C MET A 31 0.03 -0.22 -6.50
N ALA A 32 -0.13 0.03 -7.81
CA ALA A 32 0.98 0.10 -8.75
C ALA A 32 1.94 1.27 -8.42
N TYR A 33 1.41 2.39 -7.97
CA TYR A 33 2.21 3.52 -7.51
C TYR A 33 3.00 3.18 -6.24
N ILE A 34 2.37 2.52 -5.26
CA ILE A 34 3.09 2.04 -4.06
C ILE A 34 4.20 1.08 -4.44
N HIS A 35 3.93 0.11 -5.32
CA HIS A 35 4.93 -0.84 -5.81
C HIS A 35 6.13 -0.12 -6.44
N SER A 36 5.91 0.98 -7.17
CA SER A 36 7.01 1.75 -7.78
C SER A 36 7.94 2.44 -6.77
N LEU A 37 7.46 2.64 -5.53
CA LEU A 37 8.22 3.24 -4.43
C LEU A 37 8.78 2.19 -3.46
N TRP A 38 8.39 0.92 -3.61
CA TRP A 38 8.71 -0.13 -2.66
C TRP A 38 10.17 -0.58 -2.80
N HIS A 39 10.90 -0.65 -1.69
CA HIS A 39 12.37 -0.84 -1.73
C HIS A 39 12.80 -2.23 -2.23
N TRP A 40 12.05 -3.28 -1.88
CA TRP A 40 12.27 -4.65 -2.34
C TRP A 40 11.04 -5.15 -3.08
N PRO A 41 10.95 -4.93 -4.40
CA PRO A 41 9.76 -5.27 -5.19
C PRO A 41 9.29 -6.72 -5.01
N GLU A 42 10.20 -7.66 -4.76
CA GLU A 42 9.91 -9.08 -4.51
C GLU A 42 9.10 -9.34 -3.21
N TYR A 43 9.06 -8.35 -2.30
CA TYR A 43 8.26 -8.36 -1.07
C TYR A 43 6.88 -7.70 -1.25
N PHE A 44 6.57 -7.24 -2.45
CA PHE A 44 5.27 -6.73 -2.84
C PHE A 44 4.71 -7.66 -3.91
N ARG A 45 3.73 -8.48 -3.54
CA ARG A 45 3.14 -9.51 -4.41
C ARG A 45 1.66 -9.27 -4.57
N HIS A 46 1.08 -9.72 -5.67
CA HIS A 46 -0.37 -9.76 -5.82
C HIS A 46 -0.83 -11.02 -6.55
N ASP A 47 -2.04 -11.45 -6.21
CA ASP A 47 -2.79 -12.51 -6.88
C ASP A 47 -4.21 -12.01 -7.15
N GLY A 48 -4.54 -11.81 -8.42
CA GLY A 48 -5.70 -11.01 -8.83
C GLY A 48 -5.69 -9.64 -8.16
N ASP A 49 -6.76 -9.36 -7.40
CA ASP A 49 -6.98 -8.09 -6.70
C ASP A 49 -6.47 -8.09 -5.25
N THR A 50 -5.81 -9.17 -4.81
CA THR A 50 -5.24 -9.26 -3.45
C THR A 50 -3.76 -8.95 -3.48
N TYR A 51 -3.33 -8.00 -2.66
CA TYR A 51 -1.96 -7.52 -2.55
C TYR A 51 -1.38 -7.88 -1.19
N THR A 52 -0.20 -8.48 -1.18
CA THR A 52 0.56 -8.87 0.02
C THR A 52 1.89 -8.14 0.03
N LEU A 53 2.09 -7.30 1.05
CA LEU A 53 3.26 -6.44 1.20
C LEU A 53 4.00 -6.85 2.48
N SER A 54 5.29 -7.08 2.39
CA SER A 54 6.17 -7.22 3.56
C SER A 54 7.14 -6.05 3.63
N THR A 55 7.19 -5.34 4.76
CA THR A 55 8.11 -4.20 4.95
C THR A 55 9.58 -4.65 4.94
N GLY A 56 9.84 -5.92 5.29
CA GLY A 56 11.19 -6.48 5.41
C GLY A 56 12.04 -5.84 6.51
N GLY A 57 11.42 -5.07 7.42
CA GLY A 57 12.11 -4.31 8.47
C GLY A 57 12.82 -3.04 7.99
N TRP A 58 12.49 -2.56 6.79
CA TRP A 58 13.01 -1.29 6.27
C TRP A 58 12.05 -0.14 6.54
N SER A 59 12.53 0.93 7.19
CA SER A 59 11.68 2.01 7.70
C SER A 59 10.94 2.80 6.62
N GLY A 60 11.50 2.95 5.41
CA GLY A 60 10.78 3.66 4.35
C GLY A 60 9.53 2.91 3.83
N ASN A 61 9.53 1.57 3.90
CA ASN A 61 8.34 0.77 3.61
C ASN A 61 7.31 0.93 4.75
N GLU A 62 7.78 1.06 5.99
CA GLU A 62 6.92 1.35 7.14
C GLU A 62 6.27 2.74 7.02
N ASP A 63 7.02 3.75 6.57
CA ASP A 63 6.51 5.10 6.30
C ASP A 63 5.43 5.09 5.21
N ILE A 64 5.61 4.29 4.16
CA ILE A 64 4.59 4.06 3.12
C ILE A 64 3.33 3.45 3.73
N ILE A 65 3.46 2.41 4.57
CA ILE A 65 2.30 1.77 5.23
C ILE A 65 1.58 2.77 6.14
N ILE A 66 2.31 3.61 6.88
CA ILE A 66 1.74 4.67 7.72
C ILE A 66 0.97 5.69 6.86
N ALA A 67 1.53 6.08 5.71
CA ALA A 67 0.86 6.96 4.75
C ALA A 67 -0.41 6.32 4.17
N MET A 68 -0.37 5.02 3.83
CA MET A 68 -1.55 4.26 3.39
C MET A 68 -2.62 4.20 4.49
N ALA A 69 -2.23 3.98 5.74
CA ALA A 69 -3.14 3.95 6.89
C ALA A 69 -3.81 5.30 7.19
N SER A 70 -3.12 6.39 6.85
CA SER A 70 -3.67 7.75 6.96
C SER A 70 -4.66 8.07 5.84
N ASN A 71 -4.67 7.30 4.74
CA ASN A 71 -5.70 7.36 3.72
C ASN A 71 -6.94 6.58 4.18
N ALA A 72 -7.80 7.23 4.97
CA ALA A 72 -8.89 6.57 5.67
C ALA A 72 -9.85 5.80 4.76
N VAL A 73 -10.19 6.32 3.58
CA VAL A 73 -11.10 5.66 2.63
C VAL A 73 -10.47 4.37 2.11
N PHE A 74 -9.22 4.45 1.64
CA PHE A 74 -8.48 3.27 1.20
C PHE A 74 -8.38 2.23 2.32
N TRP A 75 -7.97 2.66 3.51
CA TRP A 75 -7.70 1.76 4.62
C TRP A 75 -8.97 1.03 5.07
N ILE A 76 -10.09 1.74 5.22
CA ILE A 76 -11.36 1.12 5.66
C ILE A 76 -11.87 0.08 4.66
N ILE A 77 -11.70 0.34 3.36
CA ILE A 77 -12.30 -0.50 2.30
C ILE A 77 -11.42 -1.71 1.95
N TYR A 78 -10.10 -1.52 1.87
CA TYR A 78 -9.21 -2.49 1.26
C TYR A 78 -8.26 -3.17 2.25
N TRP A 79 -8.08 -2.65 3.47
CA TRP A 79 -7.23 -3.33 4.46
C TRP A 79 -7.91 -4.62 4.93
N GLU A 80 -7.24 -5.76 4.74
CA GLU A 80 -7.73 -7.06 5.19
C GLU A 80 -7.09 -7.45 6.53
N LYS A 81 -5.76 -7.39 6.62
CA LYS A 81 -5.03 -7.72 7.84
C LYS A 81 -3.61 -7.16 7.87
N SER A 82 -3.07 -7.10 9.09
CA SER A 82 -1.66 -6.86 9.37
C SER A 82 -1.15 -7.90 10.37
N GLU A 83 0.08 -8.38 10.21
CA GLU A 83 0.71 -9.33 11.13
C GLU A 83 2.01 -8.75 11.71
N ARG A 84 2.36 -9.19 12.92
CA ARG A 84 3.62 -8.82 13.55
C ARG A 84 4.79 -9.30 12.68
N GLY A 85 5.73 -8.40 12.38
CA GLY A 85 6.82 -8.65 11.43
C GLY A 85 6.64 -7.92 10.10
N GLY A 86 5.63 -7.04 9.98
CA GLY A 86 5.51 -6.09 8.87
C GLY A 86 4.81 -6.67 7.63
N LEU A 87 4.01 -7.72 7.78
CA LEU A 87 3.17 -8.25 6.70
C LEU A 87 1.83 -7.52 6.70
N HIS A 88 1.41 -7.04 5.54
CA HIS A 88 0.12 -6.39 5.30
C HIS A 88 -0.57 -6.99 4.09
N VAL A 89 -1.87 -7.25 4.21
CA VAL A 89 -2.70 -7.76 3.11
C VAL A 89 -3.83 -6.77 2.83
N PHE A 90 -4.00 -6.47 1.55
CA PHE A 90 -5.06 -5.60 1.04
C PHE A 90 -5.84 -6.33 -0.06
N SER A 91 -7.16 -6.22 -0.03
CA SER A 91 -8.04 -6.80 -1.05
C SER A 91 -9.37 -6.06 -1.11
N PRO A 92 -10.04 -5.97 -2.27
CA PRO A 92 -11.43 -5.54 -2.32
C PRO A 92 -12.32 -6.38 -1.41
N MET A 93 -13.36 -5.76 -0.84
CA MET A 93 -14.35 -6.44 -0.03
C MET A 93 -15.02 -7.54 -0.87
N LYS A 94 -14.91 -8.79 -0.42
CA LYS A 94 -15.54 -9.94 -1.11
C LYS A 94 -17.06 -9.78 -1.05
N HIS A 95 -17.70 -9.69 -2.21
CA HIS A 95 -19.13 -9.95 -2.31
C HIS A 95 -19.30 -11.46 -2.34
N ASP A 96 -19.39 -12.07 -1.17
CA ASP A 96 -19.92 -13.42 -1.08
C ASP A 96 -21.42 -13.30 -1.41
N ALA A 97 -21.81 -13.83 -2.57
CA ALA A 97 -23.23 -14.00 -2.90
C ALA A 97 -23.84 -14.94 -1.85
N ILE A 98 -24.78 -14.41 -1.07
CA ILE A 98 -25.57 -15.14 -0.08
C ILE A 98 -26.44 -16.18 -0.77
#